data_AF-A0A354MS38-F1
#
_entry.id   AF-A0A354MS38-F1
#
_cell.length_a   1.000
_cell.length_b   1.000
_cell.length_c   1.000
_cell.angle_alpha   90.00
_cell.angle_beta   90.00
_cell.angle_gamma   90.00
#
_symmetry.space_group_name_H-M   'P 1'
#
loop_
_entity.id
_entity.type
_entity.pdbx_description
1 polymer ?
#
loop_
_entity_poly.entity_id
_entity_poly.type
_entity_poly.pdbx_seq_one_letter_code
_entity_poly.pdbx_strand_id
1 'polypeptide(L)'
;MSLFWKAAAAVLLAVVLGLSLGKQKDIGVLLTMAVCCMVAMIAISYLEPVLDFLRELETLGDLQGDMLGILLKAVGIGLVSEIAGLVCTDAGNGSLGKTLQMLGSAVILYLSLPVFTAMLELIREILQEL
;
A
#
# COMPACT_ATOMS: atom_id res chain seq x y z
N MET A 1 13.12 -12.29 -5.96
CA MET A 1 12.91 -13.53 -5.16
C MET A 1 13.73 -13.56 -3.86
N SER A 2 15.01 -13.18 -3.86
CA SER A 2 15.88 -13.19 -2.67
C SER A 2 15.46 -12.20 -1.57
N LEU A 3 14.90 -11.04 -1.94
CA LEU A 3 14.37 -10.05 -0.99
C LEU A 3 13.16 -10.58 -0.20
N PHE A 4 12.22 -11.24 -0.87
CA PHE A 4 11.05 -11.86 -0.24
C PHE A 4 11.46 -12.88 0.83
N TRP A 5 12.41 -13.77 0.50
CA TRP A 5 12.87 -14.77 1.45
C TRP A 5 13.58 -14.15 2.66
N LYS A 6 14.38 -13.09 2.44
CA LYS A 6 15.00 -12.33 3.53
C LYS A 6 13.95 -11.65 4.42
N ALA A 7 12.91 -11.07 3.82
CA ALA A 7 11.80 -10.46 4.54
C ALA A 7 11.05 -11.48 5.40
N ALA A 8 10.64 -12.59 4.79
CA ALA A 8 9.93 -13.67 5.46
C ALA A 8 10.75 -14.28 6.61
N ALA A 9 12.05 -14.50 6.39
CA ALA A 9 12.95 -15.00 7.42
C ALA A 9 13.09 -14.00 8.60
N ALA A 10 13.20 -12.70 8.31
CA ALA A 10 13.35 -11.68 9.33
C ALA A 10 12.05 -11.48 10.15
N VAL A 11 10.88 -11.55 9.51
CA VAL A 11 9.58 -11.55 10.21
C VAL A 11 9.47 -12.77 11.13
N LEU A 12 9.77 -13.97 10.64
CA LEU A 12 9.74 -15.20 11.44
C LEU A 12 10.71 -15.15 12.63
N LEU A 13 11.94 -14.67 12.41
CA LEU A 13 12.93 -14.47 13.48
C LEU A 13 12.42 -13.50 14.55
N ALA A 14 11.81 -12.40 14.13
CA ALA A 14 11.30 -11.42 15.07
C ALA A 14 10.08 -11.94 15.86
N VAL A 15 9.18 -12.70 15.24
CA VAL A 15 8.07 -13.36 15.95
C VAL A 15 8.61 -14.35 17.00
N VAL A 16 9.60 -15.15 16.65
CA VAL A 16 10.24 -16.11 17.59
C VAL A 16 10.94 -15.39 18.74
N LEU A 17 11.67 -14.31 18.46
CA LEU A 17 12.30 -13.47 19.49
C LEU A 17 11.26 -12.80 20.38
N GLY A 18 10.19 -12.24 19.80
CA GLY A 18 9.09 -11.63 20.54
C GLY A 18 8.39 -12.60 21.49
N LEU A 19 8.15 -13.84 21.04
CA LEU A 19 7.61 -14.91 21.89
C LEU A 19 8.57 -15.33 23.01
N SER A 20 9.88 -15.35 22.74
CA SER A 20 10.91 -15.69 23.74
C SER A 20 11.07 -14.60 24.82
N LEU A 21 10.82 -13.34 24.48
CA LEU A 21 10.93 -12.18 25.37
C LEU A 21 9.69 -11.95 26.27
N GLY A 22 8.76 -12.91 26.36
CA GLY A 22 7.41 -12.81 26.95
C GLY A 22 7.23 -12.23 28.36
N LYS A 23 8.26 -11.68 29.02
CA LYS A 23 8.19 -10.97 30.31
C LYS A 23 8.05 -9.45 30.22
N GLN A 24 8.29 -8.80 29.06
CA GLN A 24 8.12 -7.34 28.93
C GLN A 24 7.24 -6.98 27.72
N LYS A 25 5.95 -6.71 27.99
CA LYS A 25 4.94 -6.33 26.98
C LYS A 25 5.39 -5.15 26.11
N ASP A 26 6.09 -4.18 26.68
CA ASP A 26 6.52 -2.96 25.97
C ASP A 26 7.59 -3.24 24.90
N ILE A 27 8.48 -4.22 25.14
CA ILE A 27 9.51 -4.60 24.17
C ILE A 27 8.89 -5.37 23.00
N GLY A 28 7.85 -6.16 23.25
CA GLY A 28 7.13 -6.91 22.21
C GLY A 28 6.45 -5.98 21.19
N VAL A 29 5.81 -4.89 21.65
CA VAL A 29 5.18 -3.89 20.78
C VAL A 29 6.21 -3.11 19.97
N LEU A 30 7.34 -2.74 20.58
CA LEU A 30 8.43 -2.06 19.86
C LEU A 30 9.01 -2.95 18.75
N LEU A 31 9.13 -4.25 19.01
CA LEU A 31 9.63 -5.25 18.06
C LEU A 31 8.66 -5.42 16.88
N THR A 32 7.35 -5.58 17.13
CA THR A 32 6.35 -5.70 16.05
C THR A 32 6.29 -4.44 15.20
N MET A 33 6.42 -3.26 15.80
CA MET A 33 6.47 -2.00 15.05
C MET A 33 7.72 -1.90 14.17
N ALA A 34 8.89 -2.29 14.68
CA ALA A 34 10.13 -2.35 13.89
C ALA A 34 10.04 -3.34 12.71
N VAL A 35 9.41 -4.51 12.93
CA VAL A 35 9.18 -5.50 11.87
C VAL A 35 8.21 -4.96 10.82
N CYS A 36 7.10 -4.34 11.23
CA CYS A 36 6.17 -3.71 10.29
C CYS A 36 6.86 -2.64 9.42
N CYS A 37 7.68 -1.77 10.00
CA CYS A 37 8.44 -0.79 9.23
C CYS A 37 9.42 -1.45 8.24
N MET A 38 10.11 -2.51 8.65
CA MET A 38 11.03 -3.24 7.77
C MET A 38 10.29 -3.92 6.61
N VAL A 39 9.15 -4.56 6.87
CA VAL A 39 8.30 -5.16 5.83
C VAL A 39 7.74 -4.09 4.89
N ALA A 40 7.34 -2.93 5.41
CA ALA A 40 6.87 -1.80 4.61
C ALA A 40 7.94 -1.32 3.61
N MET A 41 9.18 -1.15 4.06
CA MET A 41 10.31 -0.74 3.21
C MET A 41 10.58 -1.76 2.10
N ILE A 42 10.48 -3.06 2.42
CA ILE A 42 10.64 -4.12 1.43
C ILE A 42 9.48 -4.12 0.43
N ALA A 43 8.23 -3.93 0.89
CA ALA A 43 7.07 -3.85 0.01
C ALA A 43 7.18 -2.69 -0.99
N ILE A 44 7.72 -1.55 -0.58
CA ILE A 44 8.00 -0.41 -1.48
C ILE A 44 9.02 -0.81 -2.55
N SER A 45 10.04 -1.59 -2.21
CA SER A 45 11.05 -2.08 -3.19
C SER A 45 10.45 -3.00 -4.25
N TYR A 46 9.34 -3.68 -3.95
CA TYR A 46 8.60 -4.49 -4.92
C TYR A 46 7.77 -3.65 -5.91
N LEU A 47 7.49 -2.39 -5.56
CA LEU A 47 6.72 -1.48 -6.39
C LEU A 47 7.58 -0.81 -7.48
N GLU A 48 8.90 -0.77 -7.29
CA GLU A 48 9.87 -0.19 -8.23
C GLU A 48 9.80 -0.78 -9.65
N PRO A 49 9.83 -2.11 -9.88
CA PRO A 49 9.68 -2.67 -11.23
C PRO A 49 8.28 -2.43 -11.84
N VAL A 50 7.25 -2.29 -11.01
CA VAL A 50 5.90 -1.94 -11.48
C VAL A 50 5.88 -0.49 -11.97
N LEU A 51 6.55 0.41 -11.25
CA LEU A 51 6.72 1.80 -11.64
C LEU A 51 7.48 1.95 -12.95
N ASP A 52 8.56 1.20 -13.13
CA ASP A 52 9.34 1.24 -14.37
C ASP A 52 8.53 0.75 -15.57
N PHE A 53 7.78 -0.35 -15.41
CA PHE A 53 6.89 -0.84 -16.45
C PHE A 53 5.79 0.17 -16.80
N LEU A 54 5.19 0.81 -15.80
CA LEU A 54 4.18 1.84 -16.04
C LEU A 54 4.76 3.05 -16.75
N ARG A 55 5.98 3.50 -16.39
CA ARG A 55 6.67 4.61 -17.09
C ARG A 55 6.96 4.25 -18.54
N GLU A 56 7.34 3.01 -18.82
CA GLU A 56 7.56 2.54 -20.19
C GLU A 56 6.26 2.60 -21.00
N LEU A 57 5.12 2.21 -20.41
CA LEU A 57 3.80 2.37 -21.01
C LEU A 57 3.43 3.85 -21.24
N GLU A 58 3.78 4.74 -20.31
CA GLU A 58 3.59 6.19 -20.46
C GLU A 58 4.31 6.72 -21.70
N THR A 59 5.57 6.30 -21.89
CA THR A 59 6.37 6.71 -23.05
C THR A 59 5.89 6.13 -24.38
N LEU A 60 5.25 4.96 -24.36
CA LEU A 60 4.77 4.27 -25.57
C LEU A 60 3.34 4.66 -25.97
N GLY A 61 2.50 5.03 -25.01
CA GLY A 61 1.06 5.19 -25.19
C GLY A 61 0.52 6.61 -25.13
N ASP A 62 1.37 7.64 -24.94
CA ASP A 62 0.96 9.02 -24.65
C ASP A 62 -0.09 9.09 -23.52
N LEU A 63 0.04 8.20 -22.54
CA LEU A 63 -0.80 8.23 -21.35
C LEU A 63 -0.48 9.52 -20.60
N GLN A 64 -1.48 10.37 -20.37
CA GLN A 64 -1.32 11.53 -19.50
C GLN A 64 -0.80 11.05 -18.14
N GLY A 65 0.40 11.47 -17.77
CA GLY A 65 1.11 11.04 -16.55
C GLY A 65 0.32 11.21 -15.25
N ASP A 66 -0.77 11.98 -15.29
CA ASP A 66 -1.70 12.14 -14.17
C ASP A 66 -2.43 10.83 -13.80
N MET A 67 -2.76 9.96 -14.77
CA MET A 67 -3.44 8.68 -14.51
C MET A 67 -2.54 7.67 -13.79
N LEU A 68 -1.27 7.64 -14.18
CA LEU A 68 -0.23 6.81 -13.56
C LEU A 68 0.05 7.27 -12.13
N GLY A 69 0.07 8.60 -11.92
CA GLY A 69 0.14 9.21 -10.60
C GLY A 69 -1.06 8.86 -9.69
N ILE A 70 -2.27 8.82 -10.23
CA ILE A 70 -3.48 8.43 -9.49
C ILE A 70 -3.41 6.96 -9.04
N LEU A 71 -3.03 6.06 -9.95
CA LEU A 71 -2.84 4.63 -9.65
C LEU A 71 -1.83 4.42 -8.53
N LEU A 72 -0.66 5.08 -8.63
CA LEU A 72 0.38 4.96 -7.62
C LEU A 72 -0.06 5.50 -6.25
N LYS A 73 -0.77 6.64 -6.23
CA LYS A 73 -1.35 7.20 -5.00
C LYS A 73 -2.34 6.23 -4.36
N ALA A 74 -3.22 5.61 -5.15
CA ALA A 74 -4.20 4.65 -4.65
C ALA A 74 -3.52 3.42 -4.01
N VAL A 75 -2.54 2.83 -4.69
CA VAL A 75 -1.78 1.68 -4.16
C VAL A 75 -1.01 2.06 -2.90
N GLY A 76 -0.35 3.23 -2.90
CA GLY A 76 0.39 3.74 -1.74
C GLY A 76 -0.52 3.95 -0.52
N ILE A 77 -1.69 4.56 -0.71
CA ILE A 77 -2.67 4.77 0.37
C ILE A 77 -3.18 3.42 0.91
N GLY A 78 -3.48 2.46 0.03
CA GLY A 78 -3.90 1.12 0.44
C GLY A 78 -2.85 0.43 1.30
N LEU A 79 -1.59 0.42 0.85
CA LEU A 79 -0.48 -0.22 1.55
C LEU A 79 -0.24 0.42 2.93
N VAL A 80 -0.18 1.76 2.99
CA VAL A 80 0.04 2.48 4.25
C VAL A 80 -1.12 2.27 5.22
N SER A 81 -2.36 2.31 4.72
CA SER A 81 -3.57 2.09 5.51
C SER A 81 -3.61 0.69 6.12
N GLU A 82 -3.24 -0.34 5.34
CA GLU A 82 -3.19 -1.72 5.79
C GLU A 82 -2.14 -1.93 6.89
N ILE A 83 -0.92 -1.44 6.65
CA ILE A 83 0.20 -1.56 7.60
C ILE A 83 -0.12 -0.81 8.90
N ALA A 84 -0.63 0.41 8.81
CA ALA A 84 -1.02 1.17 9.99
C ALA A 84 -2.18 0.47 10.75
N GLY A 85 -3.12 -0.15 10.04
CA GLY A 85 -4.18 -0.96 10.63
C GLY A 85 -3.67 -2.17 11.42
N LEU A 86 -2.68 -2.88 10.87
CA LEU A 86 -2.02 -4.00 11.54
C LEU A 86 -1.27 -3.54 12.79
N VAL A 87 -0.49 -2.45 12.71
CA VAL A 87 0.24 -1.90 13.86
C VAL A 87 -0.71 -1.46 14.98
N CYS A 88 -1.82 -0.78 14.65
CA CYS A 88 -2.82 -0.40 15.65
C CYS A 88 -3.49 -1.62 16.29
N THR A 89 -3.73 -2.68 15.52
CA THR A 89 -4.31 -3.94 16.01
C THR A 89 -3.35 -4.65 16.97
N ASP A 90 -2.07 -4.73 16.63
CA ASP A 90 -1.02 -5.33 17.47
C ASP A 90 -0.78 -4.55 18.77
N ALA A 91 -0.98 -3.23 18.76
CA ALA A 91 -0.93 -2.38 19.95
C ALA A 91 -2.17 -2.51 20.87
N GLY A 92 -3.14 -3.37 20.52
CA GLY A 92 -4.39 -3.56 21.27
C GLY A 92 -5.51 -2.58 20.90
N ASN A 93 -5.29 -1.71 19.90
CA ASN A 93 -6.24 -0.71 19.40
C ASN A 93 -6.84 -1.13 18.04
N GLY A 94 -7.37 -2.34 17.95
CA GLY A 94 -7.91 -2.87 16.69
C GLY A 94 -9.08 -2.08 16.09
N SER A 95 -9.87 -1.37 16.91
CA SER A 95 -10.92 -0.47 16.42
C SER A 95 -10.35 0.69 15.61
N LEU A 96 -9.30 1.35 16.12
CA LEU A 96 -8.61 2.43 15.42
C LEU A 96 -7.96 1.94 14.12
N GLY A 97 -7.38 0.73 14.15
CA GLY A 97 -6.82 0.11 12.95
C GLY A 97 -7.85 -0.11 11.85
N LYS A 98 -9.03 -0.63 12.19
CA LYS A 98 -10.14 -0.79 11.23
C LYS A 98 -10.68 0.54 10.72
N THR A 99 -10.76 1.56 11.57
CA THR A 99 -11.17 2.91 11.14
C THR A 99 -10.18 3.50 10.14
N LEU A 100 -8.87 3.28 10.32
CA LEU A 100 -7.85 3.69 9.35
C LEU A 100 -8.03 2.97 8.01
N GLN A 101 -8.20 1.64 8.02
CA GLN A 101 -8.46 0.85 6.80
C GLN A 101 -9.69 1.34 6.05
N MET A 102 -10.76 1.65 6.78
CA MET A 102 -11.99 2.21 6.20
C MET A 102 -11.75 3.59 5.57
N LEU A 103 -10.99 4.46 6.25
CA LEU A 103 -10.62 5.77 5.72
C LEU A 103 -9.79 5.64 4.44
N GLY A 104 -8.77 4.78 4.43
CA GLY A 104 -7.94 4.54 3.25
C GLY A 104 -8.77 4.07 2.05
N SER A 105 -9.73 3.16 2.30
CA SER A 105 -10.66 2.71 1.27
C SER A 105 -11.54 3.85 0.73
N ALA A 106 -12.03 4.74 1.60
CA ALA A 106 -12.81 5.92 1.19
C ALA A 106 -11.97 6.90 0.36
N VAL A 107 -10.70 7.10 0.69
CA VAL A 107 -9.80 7.98 -0.09
C VAL A 107 -9.46 7.37 -1.45
N ILE A 108 -9.25 6.05 -1.53
CA ILE A 108 -9.08 5.35 -2.81
C ILE A 108 -10.31 5.51 -3.70
N LEU A 109 -11.52 5.41 -3.12
CA LEU A 109 -12.76 5.69 -3.86
C LEU A 109 -12.81 7.13 -4.35
N TYR A 110 -12.41 8.10 -3.53
CA TYR A 110 -12.33 9.50 -3.97
C TYR A 110 -11.34 9.70 -5.13
N LEU A 111 -10.17 9.04 -5.08
CA LEU A 111 -9.18 9.05 -6.15
C LEU A 111 -9.66 8.40 -7.46
N SER A 112 -10.70 7.57 -7.43
CA SER A 112 -11.28 6.99 -8.64
C SER A 112 -12.20 7.96 -9.40
N LEU A 113 -12.68 9.04 -8.76
CA LEU A 113 -13.51 10.07 -9.42
C LEU A 113 -12.89 10.65 -10.71
N PRO A 114 -11.63 11.14 -10.73
CA PRO A 114 -11.03 11.67 -11.95
C PRO A 114 -10.95 10.62 -13.07
N VAL A 115 -10.75 9.34 -12.74
CA VAL A 115 -10.75 8.24 -13.72
C VAL A 115 -12.13 8.11 -14.36
N PHE A 116 -13.20 8.11 -13.56
CA PHE A 116 -14.56 8.07 -14.09
C PHE A 116 -14.92 9.32 -14.91
N THR A 117 -14.44 10.50 -14.52
CA THR A 117 -14.65 11.73 -15.29
C THR A 117 -14.01 11.64 -16.67
N ALA A 118 -12.75 11.20 -16.76
CA ALA A 118 -12.06 10.99 -18.03
C ALA A 118 -12.77 9.96 -18.92
N MET A 119 -13.27 8.86 -18.33
CA MET A 119 -14.06 7.88 -19.08
C MET A 119 -15.38 8.46 -19.62
N LEU A 120 -16.07 9.30 -18.83
CA LEU A 120 -17.30 9.95 -19.27
C LEU A 120 -17.05 10.97 -20.39
N GLU A 121 -15.92 11.68 -20.36
CA GLU A 121 -15.50 12.57 -21.45
C GLU A 121 -15.25 11.79 -22.73
N LEU A 122 -14.49 10.69 -22.66
CA LEU A 122 -14.24 9.83 -23.82
C LEU A 122 -15.54 9.28 -24.44
N ILE A 123 -16.49 8.85 -23.59
CA ILE A 123 -17.81 8.37 -24.06
C ILE A 123 -18.59 9.50 -24.76
N ARG A 124 -18.55 10.72 -24.23
CA ARG A 124 -19.21 11.88 -24.84
C ARG A 124 -18.59 12.23 -26.18
N GLU A 125 -17.27 12.17 -26.28
CA GLU A 125 -16.53 12.47 -27.50
C GLU A 125 -16.89 11.47 -28.60
N ILE A 126 -16.90 10.16 -28.29
CA ILE A 126 -17.33 9.11 -29.22
C ILE A 126 -18.80 9.27 -29.64
N LEU A 127 -19.68 9.63 -28.70
CA LEU A 127 -21.11 9.85 -29.00
C LEU A 127 -21.37 11.12 -29.81
N GLN A 128 -20.51 12.14 -29.74
CA GLN A 128 -20.64 13.35 -30.54
C GLN A 128 -20.11 13.17 -31.97
N GLU A 129 -19.21 12.22 -32.21
CA GLU A 129 -18.74 11.87 -33.55
C GLU A 129 -19.69 10.92 -34.33
N LEU A 130 -20.75 10.41 -33.68
CA LEU A 130 -21.78 9.55 -34.28
C LEU A 130 -23.05 10.33 -34.67
#